data_AF-A0A9E2UMK1-F1
#
_entry.id   AF-A0A9E2UMK1-F1
#
_cell.length_a   1.000
_cell.length_b   1.000
_cell.length_c   1.000
_cell.angle_alpha   90.00
_cell.angle_beta   90.00
_cell.angle_gamma   90.00
#
_symmetry.space_group_name_H-M   'P 1'
#
loop_
_entity.id
_entity.type
_entity.pdbx_description
1 polymer ?
#
loop_
_entity_poly.entity_id
_entity_poly.type
_entity_poly.pdbx_seq_one_letter_code
_entity_poly.pdbx_strand_id
1 'polypeptide(L)'
;MEKKVQGFEPQSAGDYFIVHLASNIAMVLSVLILIVGIVALVLQFRALKGISATPSDILRTSAVTLIVTFSLAMATFLDHEDLKSAAPVFGIFGTIAGYLLGSAQGQKTE
;
A
#
# COMPACT_ATOMS: atom_id res chain seq x y z
N MET A 1 -42.84 7.64 -25.02
CA MET A 1 -42.14 6.38 -24.73
C MET A 1 -40.85 6.72 -24.00
N GLU A 2 -40.93 6.97 -22.70
CA GLU A 2 -39.75 7.22 -21.86
C GLU A 2 -39.25 5.88 -21.31
N LYS A 3 -38.10 5.40 -21.81
CA LYS A 3 -37.36 4.33 -21.15
C LYS A 3 -36.81 4.91 -19.85
N LYS A 4 -37.52 4.69 -18.73
CA LYS A 4 -36.92 4.84 -17.40
C LYS A 4 -35.71 3.92 -17.33
N VAL A 5 -34.55 4.55 -17.22
CA VAL A 5 -33.26 3.88 -16.99
C VAL A 5 -33.46 3.00 -15.76
N GLN A 6 -33.36 1.68 -15.93
CA GLN A 6 -33.50 0.72 -14.85
C GLN A 6 -32.46 1.07 -13.79
N GLY A 7 -32.92 1.56 -12.64
CA GLY A 7 -32.09 1.70 -11.46
C GLY A 7 -31.55 0.32 -11.11
N PHE A 8 -30.23 0.22 -10.99
CA PHE A 8 -29.59 -0.95 -10.42
C PHE A 8 -30.00 -1.01 -8.94
N GLU A 9 -31.10 -1.70 -8.63
CA GLU A 9 -31.47 -2.03 -7.25
C GLU A 9 -30.54 -3.16 -6.80
N PRO A 10 -29.62 -2.92 -5.85
CA PRO A 10 -28.67 -3.94 -5.43
C PRO A 10 -29.44 -5.08 -4.75
N GLN A 11 -29.42 -6.28 -5.31
CA GLN A 11 -30.29 -7.38 -4.89
C GLN A 11 -29.68 -8.21 -3.74
N SER A 12 -28.40 -7.96 -3.41
CA SER A 12 -27.63 -8.63 -2.38
C SER A 12 -26.89 -7.61 -1.50
N ALA A 13 -26.71 -7.91 -0.21
CA ALA A 13 -25.87 -7.12 0.70
C ALA A 13 -24.45 -6.89 0.14
N GLY A 14 -23.95 -7.84 -0.65
CA GLY A 14 -22.69 -7.71 -1.38
C GLY A 14 -22.71 -6.61 -2.44
N ASP A 15 -23.82 -6.41 -3.13
CA ASP A 15 -23.92 -5.40 -4.19
C ASP A 15 -23.89 -3.98 -3.62
N TYR A 16 -24.53 -3.74 -2.46
CA TYR A 16 -24.41 -2.46 -1.76
C TYR A 16 -22.97 -2.19 -1.31
N PHE A 17 -22.27 -3.21 -0.84
CA PHE A 17 -20.87 -3.09 -0.45
C PHE A 17 -19.97 -2.78 -1.66
N ILE A 18 -20.12 -3.50 -2.77
CA ILE A 18 -19.34 -3.27 -4.00
C ILE A 18 -19.65 -1.89 -4.60
N VAL A 19 -20.91 -1.47 -4.62
CA VAL A 19 -21.29 -0.13 -5.09
C VAL A 19 -20.74 0.96 -4.19
N HIS A 20 -20.76 0.79 -2.87
CA HIS A 20 -20.19 1.76 -1.93
C HIS A 20 -18.65 1.82 -2.00
N LEU A 21 -18.00 0.66 -2.18
CA LEU A 21 -16.56 0.57 -2.44
C LEU A 21 -16.17 1.25 -3.75
N ALA A 22 -16.91 0.97 -4.83
CA ALA A 22 -16.62 1.51 -6.15
C ALA A 22 -17.00 3.00 -6.28
N SER A 23 -17.99 3.46 -5.52
CA SER A 23 -18.44 4.85 -5.52
C SER A 23 -17.45 5.80 -4.86
N ASN A 24 -16.52 5.30 -4.04
CA ASN A 24 -15.51 6.12 -3.37
C ASN A 24 -14.13 5.92 -4.02
N ILE A 25 -13.74 6.89 -4.84
CA ILE A 25 -12.47 6.87 -5.59
C ILE A 25 -11.27 6.66 -4.65
N ALA A 26 -11.27 7.26 -3.45
CA ALA A 26 -10.20 7.09 -2.47
C ALA A 26 -10.08 5.63 -2.00
N MET A 27 -11.21 4.97 -1.78
CA MET A 27 -11.26 3.57 -1.36
C MET A 27 -10.76 2.64 -2.47
N VAL A 28 -11.19 2.87 -3.72
CA VAL A 28 -10.72 2.10 -4.89
C VAL A 28 -9.21 2.25 -5.07
N LEU A 29 -8.68 3.48 -5.00
CA LEU A 29 -7.24 3.72 -5.13
C LEU A 29 -6.46 3.04 -4.01
N SER A 30 -6.94 3.12 -2.76
CA SER A 30 -6.23 2.52 -1.63
C SER A 30 -6.20 0.98 -1.73
N VAL A 31 -7.30 0.35 -2.14
CA VAL A 31 -7.35 -1.09 -2.41
C VAL A 31 -6.38 -1.47 -3.53
N LEU A 32 -6.32 -0.68 -4.61
CA LEU A 32 -5.39 -0.92 -5.72
C LEU A 32 -3.93 -0.82 -5.26
N ILE A 33 -3.58 0.21 -4.49
CA ILE A 33 -2.25 0.37 -3.88
C ILE A 33 -1.90 -0.85 -3.01
N LEU A 34 -2.84 -1.33 -2.21
CA LEU A 34 -2.63 -2.48 -1.33
C LEU A 34 -2.37 -3.76 -2.14
N ILE A 35 -3.14 -3.99 -3.22
CA ILE A 35 -2.90 -5.10 -4.15
C ILE A 35 -1.50 -4.98 -4.77
N VAL A 36 -1.10 -3.80 -5.24
CA VAL A 36 0.23 -3.56 -5.81
C VAL A 36 1.32 -3.84 -4.77
N GLY A 37 1.13 -3.44 -3.52
CA GLY A 37 2.08 -3.73 -2.43
C GLY A 37 2.21 -5.22 -2.12
N ILE A 38 1.11 -5.96 -2.12
CA ILE A 38 1.14 -7.42 -1.97
C ILE A 38 1.90 -8.06 -3.14
N VAL A 39 1.61 -7.63 -4.37
CA VAL A 39 2.32 -8.12 -5.56
C VAL A 39 3.82 -7.81 -5.47
N ALA A 40 4.18 -6.61 -5.03
CA ALA A 40 5.57 -6.22 -4.82
C ALA A 40 6.27 -7.10 -3.78
N LEU A 41 5.63 -7.40 -2.65
CA LEU A 41 6.16 -8.32 -1.63
C LEU A 41 6.35 -9.73 -2.17
N VAL A 42 5.40 -10.24 -2.95
CA VAL A 42 5.50 -11.57 -3.58
C VAL A 42 6.66 -11.61 -4.58
N LEU A 43 6.78 -10.59 -5.43
CA LEU A 43 7.89 -10.48 -6.40
C LEU A 43 9.24 -10.38 -5.70
N GLN A 44 9.32 -9.57 -4.63
CA GLN A 44 10.50 -9.44 -3.79
C GLN A 44 10.88 -10.78 -3.15
N PHE A 45 9.92 -11.49 -2.55
CA PHE A 45 10.17 -12.81 -1.98
C PHE A 45 10.67 -13.82 -3.01
N ARG A 46 10.12 -13.79 -4.23
CA ARG A 46 10.60 -14.65 -5.34
C ARG A 46 12.01 -14.26 -5.79
N ALA A 47 12.32 -12.98 -5.87
CA ALA A 47 13.65 -12.49 -6.23
C ALA A 47 14.69 -12.89 -5.17
N LEU A 48 14.35 -12.76 -3.88
CA LEU A 48 15.23 -13.12 -2.76
C LEU A 48 15.37 -14.63 -2.59
N LYS A 49 14.45 -15.46 -3.11
CA LYS A 49 14.67 -16.91 -3.22
C LYS A 49 15.75 -17.28 -4.25
N GLY A 50 15.97 -16.44 -5.26
CA GLY A 50 16.97 -16.67 -6.31
C GLY A 50 18.39 -16.23 -5.94
N ILE A 51 18.53 -15.48 -4.86
CA ILE A 51 19.79 -14.92 -4.37
C ILE A 51 19.98 -15.51 -2.97
N SER A 52 21.19 -15.86 -2.55
CA SER A 52 21.47 -16.33 -1.18
C SER A 52 21.35 -15.20 -0.15
N ALA A 53 20.18 -14.55 -0.10
CA ALA A 53 19.90 -13.40 0.72
C ALA A 53 19.87 -13.79 2.20
N THR A 54 20.48 -12.96 3.04
CA THR A 54 20.45 -13.18 4.48
C THR A 54 19.04 -12.90 5.03
N PRO A 55 18.65 -13.53 6.16
CA PRO A 55 17.38 -13.22 6.81
C PRO A 55 17.19 -11.73 7.12
N SER A 56 18.28 -11.03 7.48
CA SER A 56 18.29 -9.59 7.70
C SER A 56 17.93 -8.79 6.44
N ASP A 57 18.39 -9.21 5.27
CA ASP A 57 18.07 -8.53 4.00
C ASP A 57 16.60 -8.71 3.63
N ILE A 58 16.04 -9.91 3.86
CA ILE A 58 14.62 -10.20 3.63
C ILE A 58 13.75 -9.31 4.54
N LEU A 59 14.07 -9.26 5.83
CA LEU A 59 13.34 -8.45 6.82
C LEU A 59 13.43 -6.95 6.48
N ARG A 60 14.61 -6.46 6.14
CA ARG A 60 14.83 -5.05 5.78
C ARG A 60 14.03 -4.65 4.55
N THR A 61 14.16 -5.43 3.48
CA THR A 61 13.54 -5.12 2.18
C THR A 61 12.01 -5.24 2.24
N SER A 62 11.49 -6.23 2.96
CA SER A 62 10.05 -6.37 3.21
C SER A 62 9.50 -5.26 4.11
N ALA A 63 10.23 -4.85 5.15
CA ALA A 63 9.84 -3.73 6.00
C ALA A 63 9.73 -2.42 5.22
N VAL A 64 10.69 -2.15 4.33
CA VAL A 64 10.66 -0.94 3.48
C VAL A 64 9.45 -0.97 2.55
N THR A 65 9.20 -2.09 1.87
CA THR A 65 8.04 -2.24 0.99
C THR A 65 6.73 -2.06 1.75
N LEU A 66 6.61 -2.63 2.95
CA LEU A 66 5.46 -2.45 3.82
C LEU A 66 5.27 -0.99 4.24
N ILE A 67 6.34 -0.31 4.66
CA ILE A 67 6.29 1.10 5.06
C ILE A 67 5.80 1.97 3.89
N VAL A 68 6.34 1.76 2.69
CA VAL A 68 5.97 2.55 1.50
C VAL A 68 4.53 2.28 1.08
N THR A 69 4.14 1.01 0.96
CA THR A 69 2.76 0.64 0.60
C THR A 69 1.75 1.16 1.62
N PHE A 70 2.02 0.98 2.91
CA PHE A 70 1.13 1.45 3.97
C PHE A 70 1.01 2.97 3.94
N SER A 71 2.13 3.67 3.76
CA SER A 71 2.12 5.14 3.69
C SER A 71 1.27 5.66 2.53
N LEU A 72 1.41 5.05 1.35
CA LEU A 72 0.63 5.41 0.15
C LEU A 72 -0.86 5.07 0.31
N ALA A 73 -1.18 3.90 0.87
CA ALA A 73 -2.56 3.48 1.09
C ALA A 73 -3.26 4.41 2.09
N MET A 74 -2.57 4.79 3.17
CA MET A 74 -3.08 5.71 4.19
C MET A 74 -3.24 7.13 3.66
N ALA A 75 -2.26 7.63 2.88
CA ALA A 75 -2.35 8.95 2.26
C ALA A 75 -3.56 9.11 1.32
N THR A 76 -4.07 8.02 0.77
CA THR A 76 -5.26 8.02 -0.10
C THR A 76 -6.56 8.21 0.70
N PHE A 77 -6.60 7.80 1.97
CA PHE A 77 -7.78 7.93 2.84
C PHE A 77 -7.85 9.25 3.60
N LEU A 78 -6.72 9.96 3.75
CA LEU A 78 -6.66 11.18 4.53
C LEU A 78 -7.07 12.38 3.68
N ASP A 79 -7.98 13.19 4.23
CA ASP A 79 -8.24 14.51 3.69
C ASP A 79 -7.03 15.44 3.89
N HIS A 80 -6.95 16.56 3.17
CA HIS A 80 -5.77 17.43 3.17
C HIS A 80 -5.36 17.92 4.58
N GLU A 81 -6.33 18.20 5.45
CA GLU A 81 -6.08 18.64 6.84
C GLU A 81 -5.55 17.50 7.71
N ASP A 82 -6.09 16.29 7.57
CA ASP A 82 -5.62 15.10 8.28
C ASP A 82 -4.24 14.66 7.79
N LEU A 83 -3.98 14.82 6.49
CA LEU A 83 -2.68 14.55 5.88
C LEU A 83 -1.59 15.46 6.45
N LYS A 84 -1.90 16.74 6.67
CA LYS A 84 -0.99 17.69 7.32
C LYS A 84 -0.68 17.29 8.75
N SER A 85 -1.66 16.75 9.47
CA SER A 85 -1.50 16.25 10.84
C SER A 85 -0.73 14.92 10.88
N ALA A 86 -0.86 14.08 9.85
CA ALA A 86 -0.14 12.83 9.69
C ALA A 86 1.28 13.00 9.10
N ALA A 87 1.61 14.16 8.52
CA ALA A 87 2.91 14.44 7.91
C ALA A 87 4.12 14.13 8.82
N PRO A 88 4.12 14.44 10.13
CA PRO A 88 5.21 14.05 11.03
C PRO A 88 5.38 12.53 11.15
N VAL A 89 4.28 11.77 11.14
CA VAL A 89 4.30 10.30 11.22
C VAL A 89 4.86 9.70 9.93
N PHE A 90 4.43 10.20 8.77
CA PHE A 90 5.02 9.81 7.48
C PHE A 90 6.52 10.14 7.41
N GLY A 91 6.94 11.25 8.03
CA GLY A 91 8.36 11.59 8.19
C GLY A 91 9.14 10.51 8.95
N ILE A 92 8.62 10.02 10.07
CA ILE A 92 9.24 8.93 10.86
C ILE A 92 9.32 7.63 10.06
N PHE A 93 8.25 7.29 9.33
CA PHE A 93 8.27 6.15 8.41
C PHE A 93 9.37 6.27 7.35
N GLY A 94 9.54 7.48 6.79
CA GLY A 94 10.62 7.78 5.85
C GLY A 94 12.02 7.65 6.46
N THR A 95 12.24 8.13 7.69
CA THR A 95 13.55 8.01 8.35
C THR A 95 13.89 6.56 8.69
N ILE A 96 12.92 5.77 9.15
CA ILE A 96 13.10 4.33 9.42
C ILE A 96 13.44 3.60 8.12
N ALA A 97 12.67 3.82 7.05
CA ALA A 97 12.96 3.21 5.74
C ALA A 97 14.34 3.61 5.21
N GLY A 98 14.74 4.88 5.38
CA GLY A 98 16.05 5.39 5.01
C GLY A 98 17.20 4.77 5.82
N TYR A 99 17.03 4.63 7.13
CA TYR A 99 18.00 3.94 8.00
C TYR A 99 18.17 2.46 7.62
N LEU A 100 17.05 1.80 7.34
CA LEU A 100 17.03 0.42 6.86
C LEU A 100 17.77 0.30 5.52
N LEU A 101 17.58 1.23 4.57
CA LEU A 101 18.30 1.23 3.29
C LEU A 101 19.80 1.52 3.45
N GLY A 102 20.16 2.55 4.22
CA GLY A 102 21.56 2.98 4.40
C GLY A 102 22.42 1.94 5.11
N SER A 103 21.85 1.23 6.07
CA SER A 103 22.53 0.13 6.78
C SER A 103 22.86 -1.08 5.89
N ALA A 104 22.31 -1.17 4.67
CA ALA A 104 22.66 -2.23 3.71
C ALA A 104 23.96 -1.97 2.95
N GLN A 105 24.33 -0.69 2.74
CA GLN A 105 25.56 -0.33 2.04
C GLN A 105 26.80 -0.45 2.94
N GLY A 106 26.66 -0.18 4.24
CA GLY A 106 27.75 -0.31 5.21
C GLY A 106 28.26 -1.75 5.42
N GLN A 107 27.51 -2.77 4.97
CA GLN A 107 27.87 -4.18 5.16
C GLN A 107 28.72 -4.75 4.00
N LYS A 108 28.95 -4.00 2.92
CA LYS A 108 29.74 -4.43 1.75
C LYS A 108 31.22 -4.03 1.79
N THR A 109 31.71 -3.57 2.94
CA THR A 109 33.11 -3.19 3.15
C THR A 109 33.61 -3.75 4.49
N GLU A 110 33.74 -5.07 4.55
CA GLU A 110 34.75 -5.78 5.37
C GLU A 110 35.22 -7.02 4.61
#